data_AF-A0A016UWL0-F1
#
_entry.id   AF-A0A016UWL0-F1
#
_cell.length_a   1.000
_cell.length_b   1.000
_cell.length_c   1.000
_cell.angle_alpha   90.00
_cell.angle_beta   90.00
_cell.angle_gamma   90.00
#
_symmetry.space_group_name_H-M   'P 1'
#
loop_
_entity.id
_entity.type
_entity.pdbx_description
1 polymer ?
#
loop_
_entity_poly.entity_id
_entity_poly.type
_entity_poly.pdbx_seq_one_letter_code
_entity_poly.pdbx_strand_id
1 'polypeptide(L)'
;MGDSSSSAGTGEKRAHEASGSPDIKIEGEWNSNSVQHSDYVVVADSSGEAMELPTAPDNSLYMTTLQSTYPGATGMKYKNPKTGALRAVAVDATGTKLLPPVDGWDDKVFTVITSNSRNDRGL
;
A
#
# COMPACT_ATOMS: atom_id res chain seq x y z
N MET A 1 -4.40 25.67 66.04
CA MET A 1 -3.48 25.13 67.06
C MET A 1 -4.22 23.91 67.62
N GLY A 2 -4.03 22.69 67.09
CA GLY A 2 -2.87 21.81 67.31
C GLY A 2 -2.98 21.26 68.74
N ASP A 3 -3.29 19.99 69.01
CA ASP A 3 -2.49 18.75 68.80
C ASP A 3 -3.39 17.49 68.79
N SER A 4 -3.25 16.54 67.84
CA SER A 4 -2.45 15.30 67.89
C SER A 4 -2.75 14.31 69.04
N SER A 5 -3.36 13.16 68.73
CA SER A 5 -2.66 11.86 68.72
C SER A 5 -3.61 10.65 68.73
N SER A 6 -3.19 9.66 67.96
CA SER A 6 -3.76 8.37 67.60
C SER A 6 -3.75 7.30 68.70
N SER A 7 -4.65 6.30 68.60
CA SER A 7 -4.37 4.91 68.99
C SER A 7 -5.32 3.93 68.26
N ALA A 8 -4.87 2.68 68.15
CA ALA A 8 -5.25 1.69 67.14
C ALA A 8 -6.01 0.46 67.70
N GLY A 9 -6.57 -0.34 66.79
CA GLY A 9 -7.02 -1.73 66.97
C GLY A 9 -8.54 -1.86 67.20
N THR A 10 -9.29 -2.85 66.71
CA THR A 10 -8.95 -4.17 66.14
C THR A 10 -10.22 -4.77 65.51
N GLY A 11 -10.11 -5.41 64.33
CA GLY A 11 -10.93 -6.56 63.86
C GLY A 11 -12.45 -6.41 63.61
N GLU A 12 -12.92 -6.77 62.41
CA GLU A 12 -13.81 -7.94 62.16
C GLU A 12 -14.39 -7.96 60.71
N LYS A 13 -13.84 -8.86 59.87
CA LYS A 13 -14.51 -9.80 58.92
C LYS A 13 -15.82 -9.38 58.22
N ARG A 14 -15.80 -9.24 56.88
CA ARG A 14 -16.84 -9.82 55.99
C ARG A 14 -16.45 -9.95 54.50
N ALA A 15 -16.47 -11.21 54.05
CA ALA A 15 -16.86 -11.79 52.76
C ALA A 15 -16.25 -11.34 51.42
N HIS A 16 -15.99 -12.39 50.63
CA HIS A 16 -15.57 -12.44 49.24
C HIS A 16 -16.60 -11.80 48.30
N GLU A 17 -16.14 -11.16 47.24
CA GLU A 17 -16.84 -11.07 45.94
C GLU A 17 -15.73 -10.97 44.87
N ALA A 18 -15.27 -12.10 44.37
CA ALA A 18 -14.33 -12.14 43.24
C ALA A 18 -15.09 -11.74 41.96
N SER A 19 -15.14 -10.45 41.66
CA SER A 19 -15.53 -9.99 40.31
C SER A 19 -14.32 -10.13 39.40
N GLY A 20 -14.02 -11.36 39.00
CA GLY A 20 -13.16 -11.65 37.87
C GLY A 20 -13.85 -11.11 36.63
N SER A 21 -13.48 -9.91 36.20
CA SER A 21 -13.77 -9.48 34.83
C SER A 21 -13.10 -10.49 33.90
N PRO A 22 -13.83 -11.13 32.97
CA PRO A 22 -13.18 -11.87 31.91
C PRO A 22 -12.45 -10.84 31.05
N ASP A 23 -11.13 -10.80 31.23
CA ASP A 23 -10.19 -10.08 30.38
C ASP A 23 -10.29 -10.71 28.98
N ILE A 24 -11.20 -10.21 28.15
CA ILE A 24 -11.23 -10.58 26.73
C ILE A 24 -10.00 -9.91 26.11
N LYS A 25 -8.87 -10.61 26.19
CA LYS A 25 -7.69 -10.31 25.38
C LYS A 25 -8.02 -10.64 23.93
N ILE A 26 -8.56 -9.66 23.21
CA ILE A 26 -8.52 -9.66 21.74
C ILE A 26 -7.13 -9.17 21.33
N GLU A 27 -6.12 -10.00 21.57
CA GLU A 27 -4.78 -9.84 21.00
C GLU A 27 -4.60 -11.00 20.02
N GLY A 28 -4.82 -10.73 18.73
CA GLY A 28 -4.65 -11.76 17.71
C GLY A 28 -5.25 -11.37 16.36
N GLU A 29 -4.42 -10.74 15.54
CA GLU A 29 -4.48 -10.82 14.08
C GLU A 29 -5.63 -10.06 13.40
N TRP A 30 -5.55 -8.72 13.44
CA TRP A 30 -5.72 -8.03 12.15
C TRP A 30 -4.58 -8.53 11.28
N ASN A 31 -4.89 -9.47 10.42
CA ASN A 31 -4.01 -9.93 9.37
C ASN A 31 -3.67 -8.70 8.53
N SER A 32 -2.61 -7.99 8.93
CA SER A 32 -1.96 -6.95 8.16
C SER A 32 -1.45 -7.67 6.94
N ASN A 33 -2.34 -7.82 5.96
CA ASN A 33 -2.01 -8.10 4.59
C ASN A 33 -1.18 -6.87 4.19
N SER A 34 0.10 -6.91 4.54
CA SER A 34 1.05 -5.83 4.36
C SER A 34 1.18 -5.72 2.85
N VAL A 35 0.34 -4.84 2.29
CA VAL A 35 0.49 -4.40 0.91
C VAL A 35 1.90 -3.86 0.86
N GLN A 36 2.81 -4.62 0.26
CA GLN A 36 4.20 -4.23 0.11
C GLN A 36 4.17 -2.88 -0.60
N HIS A 37 4.63 -1.86 0.11
CA HIS A 37 4.73 -0.51 -0.42
C HIS A 37 6.05 -0.43 -1.17
N SER A 38 5.98 -0.24 -2.47
CA SER A 38 7.17 -0.02 -3.28
C SER A 38 7.36 1.49 -3.41
N ASP A 39 8.53 2.03 -3.05
CA ASP A 39 8.82 3.47 -3.17
C ASP A 39 8.89 3.93 -4.65
N TYR A 40 9.14 2.98 -5.56
CA TYR A 40 9.26 3.22 -6.98
C TYR A 40 8.72 2.05 -7.81
N VAL A 41 8.53 2.31 -9.10
CA VAL A 41 8.18 1.31 -10.11
C VAL A 41 9.12 1.45 -11.31
N VAL A 42 9.64 0.32 -11.80
CA VAL A 42 10.55 0.30 -12.96
C VAL A 42 9.74 0.25 -14.24
N VAL A 43 9.86 1.29 -15.06
CA VAL A 43 9.12 1.45 -16.32
C VAL A 43 10.08 1.56 -17.48
N ALA A 44 9.92 0.72 -18.49
CA ALA A 44 10.64 0.74 -19.74
C ALA A 44 9.78 1.27 -20.90
N ASP A 45 10.43 1.91 -21.85
CA ASP A 45 9.83 2.33 -23.12
C ASP A 45 9.91 1.23 -24.20
N SER A 46 9.60 1.60 -25.44
CA SER A 46 9.78 0.72 -26.61
C SER A 46 11.23 0.53 -27.03
N SER A 47 12.16 1.39 -26.59
CA SER A 47 13.60 1.27 -26.86
C SER A 47 14.28 0.28 -25.91
N GLY A 48 13.63 -0.03 -24.78
CA GLY A 48 14.12 -0.95 -23.75
C GLY A 48 14.88 -0.25 -22.62
N GLU A 49 14.92 1.09 -22.62
CA GLU A 49 15.51 1.85 -21.52
C GLU A 49 14.52 1.91 -20.36
N ALA A 50 14.95 1.43 -19.19
CA ALA A 50 14.13 1.37 -17.97
C ALA A 50 14.47 2.53 -17.03
N MET A 51 13.44 3.15 -16.46
CA MET A 51 13.53 4.24 -15.50
C MET A 51 12.65 3.96 -14.29
N GLU A 52 13.14 4.30 -13.10
CA GLU A 52 12.38 4.24 -11.86
C GLU A 52 11.50 5.48 -11.71
N LEU A 53 10.19 5.27 -11.52
CA LEU A 53 9.24 6.34 -11.25
C LEU A 53 8.75 6.23 -9.80
N PRO A 54 8.65 7.36 -9.08
CA PRO A 54 8.20 7.34 -7.69
C PRO A 54 6.72 6.96 -7.61
N THR A 55 6.37 6.15 -6.61
CA THR A 55 4.99 5.86 -6.26
C THR A 55 4.44 6.92 -5.30
N ALA A 56 3.12 6.98 -5.20
CA ALA A 56 2.40 7.77 -4.23
C ALA A 56 2.32 7.04 -2.88
N PRO A 57 2.02 7.74 -1.76
CA PRO A 57 1.91 7.13 -0.43
C PRO A 57 0.86 5.99 -0.33
N ASP A 58 -0.11 5.96 -1.24
CA ASP A 58 -1.11 4.89 -1.36
C ASP A 58 -0.66 3.70 -2.22
N ASN A 59 0.63 3.63 -2.57
CA ASN A 59 1.25 2.64 -3.44
C ASN A 59 0.73 2.68 -4.90
N SER A 60 0.04 3.74 -5.31
CA SER A 60 -0.33 3.96 -6.71
C SER A 60 0.76 4.73 -7.47
N LEU A 61 0.76 4.67 -8.80
CA LEU A 61 1.56 5.57 -9.64
C LEU A 61 0.63 6.62 -10.27
N TYR A 62 0.95 7.90 -10.15
CA TYR A 62 0.19 8.94 -10.84
C TYR A 62 0.40 8.86 -12.36
N MET A 63 -0.69 8.94 -13.12
CA MET A 63 -0.65 9.02 -14.59
C MET A 63 0.15 10.25 -15.04
N THR A 64 0.11 11.35 -14.30
CA THR A 64 0.90 12.55 -14.58
C THR A 64 2.40 12.32 -14.43
N THR A 65 2.84 11.55 -13.43
CA THR A 65 4.24 11.13 -13.29
C THR A 65 4.67 10.30 -14.50
N LEU A 66 3.84 9.33 -14.90
CA LEU A 66 4.10 8.51 -16.07
C LEU A 66 4.21 9.35 -17.36
N GLN A 67 3.27 10.28 -17.58
CA GLN A 67 3.22 11.13 -18.76
C GLN A 67 4.32 12.19 -18.81
N SER A 68 4.85 12.59 -17.66
CA SER A 68 5.99 13.52 -17.58
C SER A 68 7.27 12.88 -18.11
N THR A 69 7.46 11.58 -17.85
CA THR A 69 8.59 10.81 -18.39
C THR A 69 8.31 10.28 -19.79
N TYR A 70 7.07 9.85 -20.05
CA TYR A 70 6.65 9.25 -21.31
C TYR A 70 5.47 10.02 -21.92
N PRO A 71 5.75 11.08 -22.71
CA PRO A 71 4.70 11.87 -23.34
C PRO A 71 3.75 11.00 -24.17
N GLY A 72 2.44 11.14 -23.92
CA GLY A 72 1.41 10.35 -24.62
C GLY A 72 1.15 8.96 -24.04
N ALA A 73 1.73 8.64 -22.87
CA ALA A 73 1.37 7.44 -22.13
C ALA A 73 -0.12 7.44 -21.73
N THR A 74 -0.77 6.31 -21.96
CA THR A 74 -2.17 6.05 -21.58
C THR A 74 -2.31 4.93 -20.56
N GLY A 75 -1.24 4.19 -20.30
CA GLY A 75 -1.19 3.14 -19.29
C GLY A 75 0.13 2.38 -19.32
N MET A 76 0.15 1.23 -18.64
CA MET A 76 1.32 0.36 -18.55
C MET A 76 0.89 -1.10 -18.59
N LYS A 77 1.82 -1.97 -18.99
CA LYS A 77 1.67 -3.43 -18.97
C LYS A 77 2.94 -4.08 -18.46
N TYR A 78 2.85 -5.32 -17.99
CA TYR A 78 4.03 -6.12 -17.65
C TYR A 78 3.85 -7.56 -18.13
N LYS A 79 4.96 -8.30 -18.25
CA LYS A 79 4.89 -9.73 -18.54
C LYS A 79 4.56 -10.47 -17.24
N ASN A 80 3.44 -11.19 -17.22
CA ASN A 80 3.05 -11.98 -16.06
C ASN A 80 3.97 -13.22 -15.97
N PRO A 81 4.77 -13.37 -14.90
CA PRO A 81 5.70 -14.49 -14.78
C PRO A 81 5.01 -15.86 -14.69
N LYS A 82 3.75 -15.90 -14.23
CA LYS A 82 3.00 -17.16 -14.08
C LYS A 82 2.44 -17.71 -15.38
N THR A 83 2.09 -16.82 -16.33
CA THR A 83 1.39 -17.21 -17.58
C THR A 83 2.18 -16.87 -18.83
N GLY A 84 3.21 -16.04 -18.74
CA GLY A 84 3.97 -15.51 -19.87
C GLY A 84 3.24 -14.43 -20.69
N ALA A 85 1.95 -14.20 -20.44
CA ALA A 85 1.15 -13.21 -21.14
C ALA A 85 1.43 -11.77 -20.66
N LEU A 86 1.13 -10.79 -21.51
CA LEU A 86 1.13 -9.38 -21.11
C LEU A 86 -0.11 -9.08 -20.26
N ARG A 87 0.08 -8.45 -19.12
CA ARG A 87 -0.96 -8.03 -18.20
C ARG A 87 -0.98 -6.50 -18.13
N ALA A 88 -2.14 -5.91 -18.37
CA ALA A 88 -2.34 -4.48 -18.21
C ALA A 88 -2.40 -4.12 -16.71
N VAL A 89 -1.85 -2.95 -16.37
CA VAL A 89 -1.99 -2.35 -15.05
C VAL A 89 -3.34 -1.65 -14.98
N ALA A 90 -4.07 -1.85 -13.89
CA ALA A 90 -5.38 -1.23 -13.71
C ALA A 90 -5.22 0.29 -13.52
N VAL A 91 -6.15 1.05 -14.10
CA VAL A 91 -6.27 2.49 -13.86
C VAL A 91 -7.50 2.70 -12.99
N ASP A 92 -7.41 3.64 -12.06
CA ASP A 92 -8.53 4.00 -11.19
C ASP A 92 -9.72 4.57 -12.00
N ALA A 93 -10.88 4.66 -11.36
CA ALA A 93 -12.11 5.13 -12.01
C ALA A 93 -12.01 6.57 -12.57
N THR A 94 -11.08 7.37 -12.04
CA THR A 94 -10.86 8.76 -12.50
C THR A 94 -9.86 8.86 -13.64
N GLY A 95 -9.12 7.79 -13.96
CA GLY A 95 -8.09 7.81 -15.00
C GLY A 95 -6.79 8.50 -14.58
N THR A 96 -6.60 8.80 -13.30
CA THR A 96 -5.50 9.62 -12.80
C THR A 96 -4.38 8.80 -12.15
N LYS A 97 -4.67 7.56 -11.76
CA LYS A 97 -3.73 6.70 -11.02
C LYS A 97 -3.71 5.29 -11.58
N LEU A 98 -2.52 4.73 -11.71
CA LEU A 98 -2.31 3.31 -11.93
C LEU A 98 -2.25 2.59 -10.58
N LEU A 99 -3.08 1.57 -10.43
CA LEU A 99 -3.20 0.79 -9.21
C LEU A 99 -2.16 -0.33 -9.18
N PRO A 100 -1.58 -0.63 -8.00
CA PRO A 100 -0.64 -1.72 -7.86
C PRO A 100 -1.27 -3.05 -8.28
N PRO A 101 -0.54 -3.90 -9.02
CA PRO A 101 -0.93 -5.28 -9.17
C PRO A 101 -1.10 -5.97 -7.81
N VAL A 102 -1.88 -7.06 -7.76
CA VAL A 102 -2.07 -7.85 -6.54
C VAL A 102 -0.73 -8.37 -5.99
N ASP A 103 0.24 -8.59 -6.87
CA ASP A 103 1.59 -9.03 -6.57
C ASP A 103 2.61 -7.89 -6.44
N GLY A 104 2.16 -6.63 -6.34
CA GLY A 104 2.99 -5.45 -6.16
C GLY A 104 3.76 -5.00 -7.41
N TRP A 105 4.55 -3.94 -7.24
CA TRP A 105 5.41 -3.38 -8.29
C TRP A 105 6.78 -4.07 -8.38
N ASP A 106 7.24 -4.64 -7.26
CA ASP A 106 8.58 -5.21 -7.13
C ASP A 106 8.84 -6.37 -8.11
N ASP A 107 10.13 -6.57 -8.44
CA ASP A 107 10.63 -7.62 -9.33
C ASP A 107 10.00 -7.65 -10.73
N LYS A 108 9.48 -6.50 -11.20
CA LYS A 108 8.84 -6.37 -12.51
C LYS A 108 9.32 -5.13 -13.23
N VAL A 109 9.50 -5.28 -14.54
CA VAL A 109 9.67 -4.17 -15.46
C VAL A 109 8.37 -3.99 -16.22
N PHE A 110 7.81 -2.80 -16.11
CA PHE A 110 6.58 -2.44 -16.79
C PHE A 110 6.90 -1.74 -18.10
N THR A 111 6.19 -2.05 -19.17
CA THR A 111 6.30 -1.34 -20.43
C THR A 111 5.19 -0.31 -20.54
N VAL A 112 5.54 0.93 -20.88
CA VAL A 112 4.56 1.97 -21.16
C VAL A 112 3.66 1.61 -22.36
N ILE A 113 2.38 1.95 -22.27
CA ILE A 113 1.45 1.90 -23.38
C ILE A 113 1.23 3.34 -23.83
N THR A 114 1.63 3.64 -25.06
CA THR A 114 1.36 4.92 -25.70
C THR A 114 0.32 4.70 -26.79
N SER A 115 -0.69 5.57 -26.86
CA SER A 115 -1.59 5.61 -28.01
C SER A 115 -0.79 6.20 -29.16
N ASN A 116 -0.24 5.35 -30.03
CA ASN A 116 0.46 5.79 -31.23
C ASN A 116 -0.55 6.41 -32.20
N SER A 117 -0.99 7.64 -31.93
CA SER A 117 -1.95 8.33 -32.79
C SER A 117 -1.26 9.16 -33.88
N ARG A 118 0.08 9.23 -33.96
CA ARG A 118 0.72 10.16 -34.91
C ARG A 118 2.00 9.82 -35.67
N ASN A 119 2.74 8.72 -35.47
CA ASN A 119 4.04 8.60 -36.18
C ASN A 119 4.27 7.42 -37.14
N ASP A 120 3.24 6.63 -37.48
CA ASP A 120 3.36 5.61 -38.54
C ASP A 120 2.69 6.02 -39.87
N ARG A 121 2.54 7.33 -40.11
CA ARG A 121 2.26 7.82 -41.47
C ARG A 121 3.53 8.34 -42.09
N GLY A 122 4.39 7.40 -42.49
CA GLY A 122 5.30 7.64 -43.59
C GLY A 122 4.49 8.04 -44.83
N LEU A 123 4.64 9.29 -45.22
CA LEU A 123 4.43 9.79 -46.58
C LEU A 123 5.63 10.66 -46.92
#